data_AF-A0A3G8GR03-F1
#
_entry.id   AF-A0A3G8GR03-F1
#
_cell.length_a   1.000
_cell.length_b   1.000
_cell.length_c   1.000
_cell.angle_alpha   90.00
_cell.angle_beta   90.00
_cell.angle_gamma   90.00
#
_symmetry.space_group_name_H-M   'P 1'
#
loop_
_entity.id
_entity.type
_entity.pdbx_description
1 polymer ?
#
loop_
_entity_poly.entity_id
_entity_poly.type
_entity_poly.pdbx_seq_one_letter_code
_entity_poly.pdbx_strand_id
1 'polypeptide(L)'
;MYESVLRDPTPELASLLRPRKAPPASLEGKTVALMDIGKMRGDEFIDRLEQLFASVGVATHRYKKPTNTRTAPVPMIQDIAQNCDLVVIALSDCGSCTSCSTHDLNDLDQRGLPGVSVLTTEFRDAFAKQCAAIGFEGASLYVPHPMQNRTTAELHGLAEESFESILASLTASA
;
A
#
# COMPACT_ATOMS: atom_id res chain seq x y z
N MET A 1 11.68 -44.47 32.11
CA MET A 1 12.49 -43.28 31.81
C MET A 1 12.02 -42.73 30.47
N TYR A 2 11.06 -41.81 30.47
CA TYR A 2 10.76 -40.97 29.30
C TYR A 2 10.52 -39.57 29.85
N GLU A 3 11.52 -38.72 29.66
CA GLU A 3 11.50 -37.32 30.03
C GLU A 3 10.77 -36.57 28.90
N SER A 4 9.54 -36.16 29.16
CA SER A 4 8.80 -35.30 28.24
C SER A 4 9.43 -33.91 28.31
N VAL A 5 10.21 -33.56 27.28
CA VAL A 5 10.69 -32.19 27.06
C VAL A 5 9.47 -31.28 26.91
N LEU A 6 9.10 -30.62 28.00
CA LEU A 6 8.15 -29.52 28.02
C LEU A 6 8.82 -28.35 27.29
N ARG A 7 8.48 -28.15 26.02
CA ARG A 7 8.84 -26.93 25.30
C ARG A 7 7.94 -25.83 25.83
N ASP A 8 8.52 -24.97 26.66
CA ASP A 8 7.94 -23.69 27.04
C ASP A 8 7.77 -22.84 25.78
N PRO A 9 6.54 -22.57 25.30
CA PRO A 9 6.32 -21.62 24.24
C PRO A 9 6.19 -20.25 24.88
N THR A 10 7.27 -19.72 25.45
CA THR A 10 7.28 -18.30 25.82
C THR A 10 7.26 -17.50 24.52
N PRO A 11 6.20 -16.71 24.25
CA PRO A 11 6.21 -15.79 23.13
C PRO A 11 7.06 -14.59 23.54
N GLU A 12 8.37 -14.73 23.50
CA GLU A 12 9.22 -13.55 23.43
C GLU A 12 9.07 -12.94 22.04
N LEU A 13 8.97 -11.60 22.00
CA LEU A 13 8.65 -10.74 20.85
C LEU A 13 7.15 -10.47 20.71
N ALA A 14 6.59 -9.74 21.66
CA ALA A 14 5.68 -8.66 21.27
C ALA A 14 6.48 -7.80 20.28
N SER A 15 6.31 -8.06 18.98
CA SER A 15 6.91 -7.28 17.91
C SER A 15 6.56 -5.83 18.22
N LEU A 16 7.56 -5.01 18.53
CA LEU A 16 7.35 -3.58 18.74
C LEU A 16 6.83 -3.05 17.41
N LEU A 17 5.52 -2.83 17.33
CA LEU A 17 4.88 -2.31 16.14
C LEU A 17 5.50 -0.95 15.84
N ARG A 18 6.22 -0.89 14.72
CA ARG A 18 6.86 0.34 14.28
C ARG A 18 5.81 1.19 13.57
N PRO A 19 5.52 2.41 14.04
CA PRO A 19 4.62 3.30 13.34
C PRO A 19 5.17 3.62 11.94
N ARG A 20 4.27 3.74 10.96
CA ARG A 20 4.64 4.30 9.65
C ARG A 20 5.22 5.71 9.80
N LYS A 21 5.98 6.14 8.80
CA LYS A 21 6.43 7.53 8.69
C LYS A 21 5.22 8.47 8.63
N ALA A 22 5.33 9.57 9.36
CA ALA A 22 4.34 10.62 9.33
C ALA A 22 4.31 11.23 7.92
N PRO A 23 3.13 11.34 7.29
CA PRO A 23 2.99 12.07 6.04
C PRO A 23 3.33 13.56 6.22
N PRO A 24 3.70 14.28 5.15
CA PRO A 24 3.94 15.73 5.20
C PRO A 24 2.65 16.51 5.49
N ALA A 25 2.76 17.74 5.97
CA ALA A 25 1.59 18.61 6.21
C ALA A 25 0.85 19.01 4.92
N SER A 26 1.55 19.00 3.77
CA SER A 26 0.99 19.34 2.45
C SER A 26 1.69 18.52 1.37
N LEU A 27 0.99 18.33 0.24
CA LEU A 27 1.53 17.72 -0.99
C LEU A 27 2.06 18.75 -1.99
N GLU A 28 2.06 20.05 -1.64
CA GLU A 28 2.58 21.10 -2.51
C GLU A 28 4.07 20.86 -2.81
N GLY A 29 4.40 20.82 -4.10
CA GLY A 29 5.76 20.54 -4.57
C GLY A 29 6.25 19.11 -4.30
N LYS A 30 5.36 18.18 -3.91
CA LYS A 30 5.67 16.77 -3.67
C LYS A 30 5.32 15.90 -4.88
N THR A 31 6.09 14.82 -5.04
CA THR A 31 5.83 13.79 -6.05
C THR A 31 5.31 12.52 -5.40
N VAL A 32 4.15 12.04 -5.86
CA VAL A 32 3.53 10.80 -5.38
C VAL A 32 3.79 9.66 -6.36
N ALA A 33 4.39 8.57 -5.88
CA ALA A 33 4.50 7.33 -6.64
C ALA A 33 3.15 6.60 -6.66
N LEU A 34 2.61 6.36 -7.85
CA LEU A 34 1.44 5.51 -8.08
C LEU A 34 1.91 4.12 -8.52
N MET A 35 1.94 3.17 -7.58
CA MET A 35 2.42 1.82 -7.83
C MET A 35 1.28 0.84 -8.10
N ASP A 36 1.11 0.45 -9.38
CA ASP A 36 0.31 -0.70 -9.81
C ASP A 36 1.00 -2.00 -9.38
N ILE A 37 0.30 -2.85 -8.62
CA ILE A 37 0.83 -4.16 -8.24
C ILE A 37 0.86 -5.18 -9.39
N GLY A 38 0.45 -4.81 -10.59
CA GLY A 38 0.50 -5.64 -11.79
C GLY A 38 -0.70 -6.58 -11.91
N LYS A 39 -1.84 -6.20 -11.35
CA LYS A 39 -3.09 -6.97 -11.49
C LYS A 39 -3.82 -6.55 -12.75
N MET A 40 -4.56 -7.48 -13.36
CA MET A 40 -5.50 -7.18 -14.44
C MET A 40 -6.42 -6.01 -14.03
N ARG A 41 -6.42 -4.95 -14.85
CA ARG A 41 -7.25 -3.74 -14.72
C ARG A 41 -6.91 -2.85 -13.51
N GLY A 42 -5.76 -3.09 -12.86
CA GLY A 42 -5.21 -2.17 -11.88
C GLY A 42 -4.72 -0.86 -12.51
N ASP A 43 -4.31 -0.91 -13.78
CA ASP A 43 -3.93 0.23 -14.60
C ASP A 43 -5.09 1.22 -14.79
N GLU A 44 -6.31 0.76 -15.05
CA GLU A 44 -7.50 1.64 -15.17
C GLU A 44 -7.74 2.46 -13.88
N PHE A 45 -7.55 1.84 -12.71
CA PHE A 45 -7.68 2.53 -11.43
C PHE A 45 -6.55 3.55 -11.21
N ILE A 46 -5.31 3.17 -11.54
CA ILE A 46 -4.14 4.05 -11.44
C ILE A 46 -4.23 5.22 -12.43
N ASP A 47 -4.72 5.00 -13.65
CA ASP A 47 -4.94 6.03 -14.67
C ASP A 47 -5.90 7.10 -14.14
N ARG A 48 -6.99 6.67 -13.49
CA ARG A 48 -7.94 7.61 -12.90
C ARG A 48 -7.35 8.37 -11.71
N LEU A 49 -6.59 7.70 -10.84
CA LEU A 49 -5.90 8.37 -9.74
C LEU A 49 -4.91 9.43 -10.24
N GLU A 50 -4.11 9.13 -11.28
CA GLU A 50 -3.18 10.07 -11.90
C GLU A 50 -3.91 11.34 -12.37
N GLN A 51 -5.05 11.20 -13.05
CA GLN A 51 -5.88 12.33 -13.47
C GLN A 51 -6.39 13.16 -12.28
N LEU A 52 -6.80 12.49 -11.19
CA LEU A 52 -7.29 13.17 -9.99
C LEU A 52 -6.18 13.93 -9.27
N PHE A 53 -4.99 13.34 -9.10
CA PHE A 53 -3.81 14.03 -8.56
C PHE A 53 -3.40 15.23 -9.42
N ALA A 54 -3.41 15.08 -10.75
CA ALA A 54 -3.13 16.18 -11.67
C ALA A 54 -4.16 17.32 -11.54
N SER A 55 -5.45 16.99 -11.32
CA SER A 55 -6.51 17.99 -11.14
C SER A 55 -6.34 18.87 -9.89
N VAL A 56 -5.63 18.37 -8.88
CA VAL A 56 -5.29 19.11 -7.65
C VAL A 56 -3.84 19.63 -7.65
N GLY A 57 -3.14 19.53 -8.78
CA GLY A 57 -1.79 20.07 -8.96
C GLY A 57 -0.67 19.29 -8.29
N VAL A 58 -0.88 18.02 -7.94
CA VAL A 58 0.14 17.14 -7.33
C VAL A 58 0.83 16.33 -8.42
N ALA A 59 2.16 16.31 -8.40
CA ALA A 59 2.95 15.55 -9.36
C ALA A 59 2.89 14.05 -9.05
N THR A 60 2.85 13.21 -10.09
CA THR A 60 2.81 11.75 -9.95
C THR A 60 3.80 11.05 -10.85
N HIS A 61 4.40 9.97 -10.35
CA HIS A 61 5.19 9.03 -11.16
C HIS A 61 4.57 7.63 -11.10
N ARG A 62 4.50 6.96 -12.24
CA ARG A 62 3.86 5.65 -12.35
C ARG A 62 4.87 4.51 -12.30
N TYR A 63 4.53 3.51 -11.50
CA TYR A 63 5.29 2.28 -11.37
C TYR A 63 4.34 1.10 -11.54
N LYS A 64 4.79 0.07 -12.25
CA LYS A 64 4.02 -1.16 -12.42
C LYS A 64 4.87 -2.37 -12.12
N LYS A 65 4.48 -3.13 -11.11
CA LYS A 65 5.14 -4.39 -10.78
C LYS A 65 4.96 -5.39 -11.92
N PRO A 66 5.98 -6.21 -12.21
CA PRO A 66 5.89 -7.24 -13.26
C PRO A 66 4.92 -8.37 -12.88
N THR A 67 4.64 -8.56 -11.58
CA THR A 67 3.67 -9.53 -11.08
C THR A 67 3.17 -9.12 -9.70
N ASN A 68 1.94 -9.51 -9.39
CA ASN A 68 1.30 -9.30 -8.09
C ASN A 68 1.62 -10.39 -7.05
N THR A 69 2.40 -11.41 -7.44
CA THR A 69 2.74 -12.57 -6.58
C THR A 69 4.10 -12.48 -5.89
N ARG A 70 4.85 -11.41 -6.15
CA ARG A 70 6.16 -11.14 -5.55
C ARG A 70 6.25 -9.69 -5.14
N THR A 71 7.16 -9.35 -4.24
CA THR A 71 7.49 -7.95 -3.90
C THR A 71 8.02 -7.20 -5.13
N ALA A 72 7.96 -5.87 -5.07
CA ALA A 72 8.48 -5.02 -6.12
C ALA A 72 9.98 -5.28 -6.35
N PRO A 73 10.46 -5.27 -7.59
CA PRO A 73 11.89 -5.39 -7.86
C PRO A 73 12.68 -4.32 -7.14
N VAL A 74 13.84 -4.68 -6.56
CA VAL A 74 14.72 -3.72 -5.86
C VAL A 74 15.02 -2.46 -6.68
N PRO A 75 15.30 -2.53 -8.00
CA PRO A 75 15.51 -1.33 -8.81
C PRO A 75 14.30 -0.39 -8.83
N MET A 76 13.09 -0.93 -8.78
CA MET A 76 11.86 -0.14 -8.74
C MET A 76 11.71 0.58 -7.40
N ILE A 77 11.93 -0.12 -6.28
CA ILE A 77 11.91 0.48 -4.95
C ILE A 77 12.97 1.58 -4.81
N GLN A 78 14.17 1.35 -5.36
CA GLN A 78 15.24 2.34 -5.39
C GLN A 78 14.85 3.58 -6.20
N ASP A 79 14.28 3.39 -7.39
CA ASP A 79 13.83 4.50 -8.22
C ASP A 79 12.72 5.32 -7.55
N ILE A 80 11.71 4.65 -6.98
CA ILE A 80 10.66 5.29 -6.20
C ILE A 80 11.27 6.13 -5.08
N ALA A 81 12.21 5.56 -4.31
CA ALA A 81 12.82 6.24 -3.18
C ALA A 81 13.74 7.41 -3.57
N GLN A 82 14.20 7.47 -4.81
CA GLN A 82 15.03 8.56 -5.33
C GLN A 82 14.21 9.68 -5.95
N ASN A 83 13.07 9.35 -6.57
CA ASN A 83 12.34 10.26 -7.44
C ASN A 83 10.99 10.70 -6.87
N CYS A 84 10.54 10.12 -5.75
CA CYS A 84 9.24 10.39 -5.15
C CYS A 84 9.36 10.68 -3.65
N ASP A 85 8.37 11.40 -3.11
CA ASP A 85 8.28 11.74 -1.70
C ASP A 85 7.29 10.84 -0.94
N LEU A 86 6.26 10.34 -1.63
CA LEU A 86 5.21 9.50 -1.06
C LEU A 86 4.84 8.36 -2.01
N VAL A 87 4.12 7.36 -1.51
CA VAL A 87 3.64 6.23 -2.34
C VAL A 87 2.18 5.86 -2.08
N VAL A 88 1.45 5.60 -3.16
CA VAL A 88 0.16 4.89 -3.17
C VAL A 88 0.36 3.55 -3.86
N ILE A 89 0.07 2.47 -3.16
CA ILE A 89 0.17 1.11 -3.70
C ILE A 89 -1.23 0.60 -3.99
N ALA A 90 -1.57 0.30 -5.24
CA ALA A 90 -2.87 -0.23 -5.61
C ALA A 90 -2.75 -1.30 -6.71
N LEU A 91 -3.63 -2.29 -6.81
CA LEU A 91 -4.75 -2.60 -5.93
C LEU A 91 -4.69 -4.06 -5.51
N SER A 92 -4.66 -4.30 -4.20
CA SER A 92 -4.60 -5.64 -3.61
C SER A 92 -5.99 -6.20 -3.30
N ASP A 93 -6.32 -7.38 -3.84
CA ASP A 93 -7.63 -8.03 -3.66
C ASP A 93 -7.52 -9.56 -3.50
N CYS A 94 -6.36 -10.01 -3.03
CA CYS A 94 -6.02 -11.41 -2.82
C CYS A 94 -5.02 -11.53 -1.66
N GLY A 95 -4.93 -12.71 -1.05
CA GLY A 95 -4.06 -12.91 0.12
C GLY A 95 -2.57 -12.72 -0.19
N SER A 96 -2.08 -13.29 -1.30
CA SER A 96 -0.67 -13.21 -1.70
C SER A 96 -0.26 -11.78 -2.05
N CYS A 97 -1.06 -11.08 -2.85
CA CYS A 97 -0.79 -9.70 -3.22
C CYS A 97 -0.87 -8.74 -2.02
N THR A 98 -1.78 -8.99 -1.07
CA THR A 98 -1.83 -8.24 0.19
C THR A 98 -0.52 -8.39 0.97
N SER A 99 0.02 -9.60 1.09
CA SER A 99 1.33 -9.81 1.73
C SER A 99 2.45 -9.07 1.00
N CYS A 100 2.61 -9.28 -0.31
CA CYS A 100 3.67 -8.62 -1.08
C CYS A 100 3.60 -7.08 -1.03
N SER A 101 2.40 -6.50 -1.19
CA SER A 101 2.21 -5.05 -1.11
C SER A 101 2.46 -4.48 0.29
N THR A 102 2.17 -5.25 1.35
CA THR A 102 2.49 -4.85 2.73
C THR A 102 4.00 -4.79 2.95
N HIS A 103 4.74 -5.77 2.41
CA HIS A 103 6.21 -5.74 2.44
C HIS A 103 6.79 -4.58 1.62
N ASP A 104 6.24 -4.31 0.43
CA ASP A 104 6.67 -3.19 -0.41
C ASP A 104 6.44 -1.84 0.31
N LEU A 105 5.28 -1.68 0.97
CA LEU A 105 4.97 -0.50 1.77
C LEU A 105 5.97 -0.32 2.92
N ASN A 106 6.29 -1.39 3.65
CA ASN A 106 7.25 -1.33 4.74
C ASN A 106 8.68 -0.98 4.25
N ASP A 107 9.13 -1.52 3.11
CA ASP A 107 10.46 -1.22 2.55
C ASP A 107 10.57 0.27 2.15
N LEU A 108 9.55 0.80 1.46
CA LEU A 108 9.50 2.23 1.10
C LEU A 108 9.43 3.13 2.34
N ASP A 109 8.66 2.74 3.35
CA ASP A 109 8.54 3.47 4.60
C ASP A 109 9.86 3.50 5.39
N GLN A 110 10.59 2.38 5.42
CA GLN A 110 11.95 2.32 5.99
C GLN A 110 12.95 3.20 5.25
N ARG A 111 12.72 3.47 3.96
CA ARG A 111 13.49 4.41 3.14
C ARG A 111 13.04 5.86 3.28
N GLY A 112 12.03 6.11 4.12
CA GLY A 112 11.56 7.45 4.45
C GLY A 112 10.35 7.94 3.65
N LEU A 113 9.73 7.08 2.82
CA LEU A 113 8.56 7.43 2.03
C LEU A 113 7.29 7.01 2.78
N PRO A 114 6.54 7.95 3.39
CA PRO A 114 5.22 7.65 3.89
C PRO A 114 4.32 7.22 2.74
N GLY A 115 3.46 6.24 2.99
CA GLY A 115 2.55 5.75 1.96
C GLY A 115 1.28 5.12 2.50
N VAL A 116 0.45 4.71 1.56
CA VAL A 116 -0.83 4.02 1.81
C VAL A 116 -1.05 2.93 0.78
N SER A 117 -1.54 1.77 1.24
CA SER A 117 -1.97 0.68 0.36
C SER A 117 -3.49 0.73 0.16
N VAL A 118 -3.95 0.62 -1.09
CA VAL A 118 -5.37 0.48 -1.44
C VAL A 118 -5.67 -1.00 -1.65
N LEU A 119 -6.57 -1.53 -0.83
CA LEU A 119 -6.99 -2.93 -0.87
C LEU A 119 -8.50 -3.02 -1.03
N THR A 120 -9.01 -4.18 -1.39
CA THR A 120 -10.46 -4.42 -1.29
C THR A 120 -10.88 -4.76 0.14
N THR A 121 -12.14 -4.47 0.49
CA THR A 121 -12.72 -4.64 1.84
C THR A 121 -12.47 -6.01 2.47
N GLU A 122 -12.53 -7.09 1.68
CA GLU A 122 -12.34 -8.48 2.15
C GLU A 122 -10.93 -8.76 2.70
N PHE A 123 -9.93 -7.92 2.37
CA PHE A 123 -8.53 -8.14 2.75
C PHE A 123 -8.06 -7.23 3.88
N ARG A 124 -8.97 -6.57 4.59
CA ARG A 124 -8.67 -5.78 5.79
C ARG A 124 -7.94 -6.60 6.86
N ASP A 125 -8.51 -7.75 7.21
CA ASP A 125 -7.91 -8.63 8.23
C ASP A 125 -6.60 -9.23 7.77
N ALA A 126 -6.49 -9.53 6.46
CA ALA A 126 -5.25 -10.03 5.88
C ALA A 126 -4.13 -8.99 6.00
N PHE A 127 -4.41 -7.73 5.66
CA PHE A 127 -3.44 -6.64 5.79
C PHE A 127 -3.00 -6.43 7.25
N ALA A 128 -3.95 -6.35 8.18
CA ALA A 128 -3.67 -6.17 9.60
C ALA A 128 -2.78 -7.31 10.15
N LYS A 129 -3.07 -8.56 9.78
CA LYS A 129 -2.25 -9.72 10.17
C LYS A 129 -0.84 -9.66 9.59
N GLN A 130 -0.69 -9.23 8.34
CA GLN A 130 0.63 -9.08 7.72
C GLN A 130 1.44 -7.97 8.40
N CYS A 131 0.82 -6.81 8.65
CA CYS A 131 1.40 -5.71 9.43
C CYS A 131 1.88 -6.17 10.82
N ALA A 132 1.04 -6.89 11.57
CA ALA A 132 1.40 -7.42 12.88
C ALA A 132 2.56 -8.41 12.81
N ALA A 133 2.56 -9.30 11.81
CA ALA A 133 3.61 -10.29 11.63
C ALA A 133 4.98 -9.67 11.33
N ILE A 134 5.02 -8.55 10.59
CA ILE A 134 6.28 -7.86 10.23
C ILE A 134 6.63 -6.69 11.16
N GLY A 135 5.80 -6.39 12.16
CA GLY A 135 6.05 -5.31 13.11
C GLY A 135 5.87 -3.91 12.53
N PHE A 136 4.87 -3.70 11.65
CA PHE A 136 4.69 -2.44 10.91
C PHE A 136 3.24 -1.94 10.99
N GLU A 137 3.03 -0.69 11.39
CA GLU A 137 1.71 -0.02 11.37
C GLU A 137 1.51 0.75 10.06
N GLY A 138 1.43 0.01 8.95
CA GLY A 138 1.18 0.58 7.63
C GLY A 138 -0.22 1.18 7.51
N ALA A 139 -0.37 2.20 6.66
CA ALA A 139 -1.68 2.74 6.33
C ALA A 139 -2.33 1.97 5.19
N SER A 140 -3.64 1.78 5.31
CA SER A 140 -4.46 1.10 4.31
C SER A 140 -5.80 1.80 4.10
N LEU A 141 -6.26 1.81 2.87
CA LEU A 141 -7.60 2.21 2.47
C LEU A 141 -8.31 1.05 1.79
N TYR A 142 -9.64 1.05 1.88
CA TYR A 142 -10.46 -0.07 1.46
C TYR A 142 -11.52 0.35 0.47
N VAL A 143 -11.52 -0.27 -0.70
CA VAL A 143 -12.55 -0.12 -1.71
C VAL A 143 -13.41 -1.39 -1.83
N PRO A 144 -14.66 -1.31 -2.29
CA PRO A 144 -15.55 -2.45 -2.41
C PRO A 144 -14.97 -3.63 -3.22
N HIS A 145 -15.11 -4.85 -2.70
CA HIS A 145 -14.78 -6.10 -3.41
C HIS A 145 -15.94 -6.56 -4.32
N PRO A 146 -15.71 -7.35 -5.39
CA PRO A 146 -14.45 -7.55 -6.11
C PRO A 146 -14.20 -6.42 -7.13
N MET A 147 -12.94 -6.26 -7.55
CA MET A 147 -12.58 -5.30 -8.61
C MET A 147 -12.65 -5.90 -10.01
N GLN A 148 -12.39 -7.20 -10.16
CA GLN A 148 -12.22 -7.83 -11.47
C GLN A 148 -13.46 -7.77 -12.36
N ASN A 149 -14.65 -7.86 -11.77
CA ASN A 149 -15.92 -7.95 -12.49
C ASN A 149 -16.58 -6.58 -12.76
N ARG A 150 -15.94 -5.47 -12.34
CA ARG A 150 -16.49 -4.12 -12.49
C ARG A 150 -16.28 -3.55 -13.89
N THR A 151 -17.08 -2.63 -14.37
CA THR A 151 -16.80 -1.87 -15.59
C THR A 151 -15.70 -0.82 -15.36
N THR A 152 -15.11 -0.28 -16.43
CA THR A 152 -14.15 0.84 -16.32
C THR A 152 -14.77 2.04 -15.59
N ALA A 153 -16.02 2.36 -15.88
CA ALA A 153 -16.75 3.45 -15.23
C ALA A 153 -16.89 3.20 -13.72
N GLU A 154 -17.18 1.97 -13.31
CA GLU A 154 -17.23 1.61 -11.89
C GLU A 154 -15.85 1.67 -11.22
N LEU A 155 -14.78 1.24 -11.91
CA LEU A 155 -13.41 1.38 -11.39
C LEU A 155 -13.01 2.84 -11.21
N HIS A 156 -13.36 3.70 -12.17
CA HIS A 156 -13.12 5.13 -12.07
C HIS A 156 -13.94 5.76 -10.94
N GLY A 157 -15.21 5.38 -10.79
CA GLY A 157 -16.04 5.81 -9.67
C GLY A 157 -15.42 5.44 -8.32
N LEU A 158 -14.87 4.22 -8.19
CA LEU A 158 -14.16 3.84 -6.98
C LEU A 158 -12.89 4.65 -6.73
N ALA A 159 -12.14 5.01 -7.77
CA ALA A 159 -10.97 5.87 -7.63
C ALA A 159 -11.37 7.27 -7.16
N GLU A 160 -12.44 7.84 -7.73
CA GLU A 160 -13.01 9.14 -7.35
C GLU A 160 -13.51 9.14 -5.91
N GLU A 161 -14.33 8.15 -5.52
CA GLU A 161 -14.88 8.02 -4.18
C GLU A 161 -13.80 7.83 -3.11
N SER A 162 -12.69 7.15 -3.45
CA SER A 162 -11.59 6.92 -2.51
C SER A 162 -10.54 8.03 -2.51
N PHE A 163 -10.55 8.95 -3.47
CA PHE A 163 -9.49 9.92 -3.67
C PHE A 163 -9.29 10.86 -2.49
N GLU A 164 -10.37 11.40 -1.92
CA GLU A 164 -10.27 12.28 -0.74
C GLU A 164 -9.65 11.55 0.46
N SER A 165 -10.00 10.28 0.65
CA SER A 165 -9.42 9.44 1.71
C SER A 165 -7.94 9.13 1.46
N ILE A 166 -7.55 8.95 0.19
CA ILE A 166 -6.14 8.79 -0.22
C ILE A 166 -5.36 10.05 0.12
N LEU A 167 -5.85 11.22 -0.29
CA LEU A 167 -5.21 12.51 0.01
C LEU A 167 -5.05 12.70 1.53
N ALA A 168 -6.12 12.47 2.30
CA ALA A 168 -6.08 12.58 3.76
C ALA A 168 -5.11 11.59 4.42
N SER A 169 -4.86 10.44 3.81
CA SER A 169 -3.89 9.46 4.32
C SER A 169 -2.43 9.83 3.99
N LEU A 170 -2.25 10.66 2.96
CA LEU A 170 -0.96 11.16 2.47
C LEU A 170 -0.59 12.54 3.02
N THR A 171 -1.49 13.21 3.74
CA THR A 171 -1.20 14.44 4.47
C THR A 171 -1.36 14.23 5.97
N ALA A 172 -0.50 14.85 6.77
CA ALA A 172 -0.73 14.92 8.20
C ALA A 172 -1.93 15.85 8.46
N SER A 173 -2.84 15.43 9.34
CA SER A 173 -3.81 16.36 9.92
C SER A 173 -3.03 17.41 10.71
N ALA A 174 -3.16 18.67 10.30
CA ALA A 174 -2.54 19.83 10.95
C ALA A 174 -3.01 20.01 12.40
#